data_AF-A0A2W4R6M2-F1
#
_entry.id   AF-A0A2W4R6M2-F1
#
_cell.length_a   1.000
_cell.length_b   1.000
_cell.length_c   1.000
_cell.angle_alpha   90.00
_cell.angle_beta   90.00
_cell.angle_gamma   90.00
#
_symmetry.space_group_name_H-M   'P 1'
#
loop_
_entity.id
_entity.type
_entity.pdbx_description
1 polymer ?
#
loop_
_entity_poly.entity_id
_entity_poly.type
_entity_poly.pdbx_seq_one_letter_code
_entity_poly.pdbx_strand_id
1 'polypeptide(L)'
;LYQRIISHYGCHTIVELGTSLGVNTLYLARAAGTNVYTFEGAPSLAALARKHFAEARQENIRVIEGDIDITLPEFVAQGVKVDWALIDANHTEAATLRYFNLLLKILHDTSILVIDDIHQSPAMESAWRQVQGHERVRATADLYRCGIAFFSPLLNKQHVVLRM
;
A
#
# COMPACT_ATOMS: atom_id res chain seq x y z
N LEU A 1 9.75 -3.92 8.65
CA LEU A 1 10.08 -2.59 8.09
C LEU A 1 8.89 -1.64 8.15
N TYR A 2 7.77 -1.98 7.49
CA TYR A 2 6.58 -1.10 7.37
C TYR A 2 6.08 -0.56 8.70
N GLN A 3 5.91 -1.41 9.73
CA GLN A 3 5.49 -0.99 11.07
C GLN A 3 6.37 0.12 11.67
N ARG A 4 7.69 0.08 11.45
CA ARG A 4 8.62 1.11 11.95
C ARG A 4 8.42 2.44 11.23
N ILE A 5 8.20 2.40 9.91
CA ILE A 5 7.96 3.61 9.11
C ILE A 5 6.61 4.21 9.50
N ILE A 6 5.55 3.40 9.55
CA ILE A 6 4.20 3.80 9.99
C ILE A 6 4.26 4.47 11.36
N SER A 7 4.97 3.86 12.33
CA SER A 7 5.10 4.43 13.67
C SER A 7 5.91 5.73 13.68
N HIS A 8 6.97 5.82 12.88
CA HIS A 8 7.84 7.00 12.82
C HIS A 8 7.10 8.22 12.21
N TYR A 9 6.29 7.99 11.19
CA TYR A 9 5.51 9.05 10.53
C TYR A 9 4.15 9.30 11.20
N GLY A 10 3.78 8.53 12.22
CA GLY A 10 2.49 8.65 12.90
C GLY A 10 1.31 8.42 11.94
N CYS A 11 1.42 7.45 11.04
CA CYS A 11 0.34 7.12 10.11
C CYS A 11 -0.85 6.52 10.86
N HIS A 12 -2.07 6.94 10.55
CA HIS A 12 -3.30 6.46 11.17
C HIS A 12 -4.15 5.64 10.20
N THR A 13 -4.38 6.15 8.98
CA THR A 13 -5.20 5.45 7.98
C THR A 13 -4.31 4.69 7.00
N ILE A 14 -4.42 3.37 7.02
CA ILE A 14 -3.58 2.45 6.26
C ILE A 14 -4.46 1.70 5.24
N VAL A 15 -4.02 1.65 3.99
CA VAL A 15 -4.63 0.85 2.93
C VAL A 15 -3.64 -0.21 2.46
N GLU A 16 -4.10 -1.45 2.32
CA GLU A 16 -3.34 -2.56 1.76
C GLU A 16 -4.16 -3.23 0.65
N LEU A 17 -3.59 -3.35 -0.54
CA LEU A 17 -4.17 -4.10 -1.65
C LEU A 17 -3.48 -5.46 -1.71
N GLY A 18 -4.20 -6.54 -1.40
CA GLY A 18 -3.65 -7.89 -1.29
C GLY A 18 -3.52 -8.35 0.17
N THR A 19 -4.62 -8.83 0.76
CA THR A 19 -4.60 -9.35 2.15
C THR A 19 -3.89 -10.70 2.26
N SER A 20 -4.14 -11.62 1.32
CA SER A 20 -3.66 -13.01 1.37
C SER A 20 -3.99 -13.67 2.73
N LEU A 21 -3.01 -14.23 3.43
CA LEU A 21 -3.18 -14.82 4.77
C LEU A 21 -3.30 -13.77 5.90
N GLY A 22 -3.18 -12.47 5.62
CA GLY A 22 -3.29 -11.39 6.61
C GLY A 22 -2.02 -11.17 7.46
N VAL A 23 -0.93 -11.88 7.21
CA VAL A 23 0.30 -11.73 8.02
C VAL A 23 0.85 -10.31 7.93
N ASN A 24 0.94 -9.74 6.72
CA ASN A 24 1.43 -8.38 6.55
C ASN A 24 0.46 -7.35 7.14
N THR A 25 -0.85 -7.55 6.94
CA THR A 25 -1.91 -6.74 7.56
C THR A 25 -1.77 -6.64 9.08
N LEU A 26 -1.45 -7.74 9.76
CA LEU A 26 -1.20 -7.75 11.22
C LEU A 26 -0.02 -6.86 11.61
N TYR A 27 1.06 -6.85 10.83
CA TYR A 27 2.19 -5.96 11.08
C TYR A 27 1.85 -4.50 10.82
N LEU A 28 1.08 -4.21 9.77
CA LEU A 28 0.60 -2.85 9.47
C LEU A 28 -0.27 -2.31 10.61
N ALA A 29 -1.17 -3.15 11.13
CA ALA A 29 -2.11 -2.78 12.19
C ALA A 29 -1.46 -2.64 13.58
N ARG A 30 -0.21 -3.11 13.75
CA ARG A 30 0.46 -3.17 15.06
C ARG A 30 0.88 -1.80 15.59
N ALA A 31 1.00 -0.78 14.74
CA ALA A 31 1.30 0.57 15.21
C ALA A 31 0.07 1.16 15.91
N ALA A 32 0.29 1.78 17.08
CA ALA A 32 -0.78 2.34 17.89
C ALA A 32 -1.55 3.43 17.12
N GLY A 33 -2.88 3.42 17.23
CA GLY A 33 -3.76 4.42 16.58
C GLY A 33 -4.00 4.18 15.09
N THR A 34 -3.49 3.09 14.51
CA THR A 34 -3.77 2.75 13.10
C THR A 34 -5.17 2.15 12.92
N ASN A 35 -5.76 2.40 11.76
CA ASN A 35 -6.90 1.68 11.20
C ASN A 35 -6.49 1.16 9.82
N VAL A 36 -6.57 -0.15 9.62
CA VAL A 36 -6.13 -0.81 8.38
C VAL A 36 -7.34 -1.26 7.58
N TYR A 37 -7.39 -0.83 6.32
CA TYR A 37 -8.31 -1.32 5.31
C TYR A 37 -7.53 -2.22 4.36
N THR A 38 -7.84 -3.51 4.33
CA THR A 38 -7.16 -4.48 3.48
C THR A 38 -8.12 -5.10 2.48
N PHE A 39 -7.68 -5.28 1.23
CA PHE A 39 -8.53 -5.72 0.12
C PHE A 39 -8.17 -7.15 -0.31
N GLU A 40 -9.18 -8.02 -0.40
CA GLU A 40 -9.01 -9.42 -0.77
C GLU A 40 -10.09 -9.88 -1.76
N GLY A 41 -9.64 -10.43 -2.89
CA GLY A 41 -10.52 -10.91 -3.95
C GLY A 41 -11.04 -12.33 -3.72
N ALA A 42 -10.33 -13.17 -2.96
CA ALA A 42 -10.71 -14.54 -2.68
C ALA A 42 -11.43 -14.66 -1.33
N PRO A 43 -12.74 -14.99 -1.30
CA PRO A 43 -13.51 -15.12 -0.06
C PRO A 43 -12.90 -16.10 0.96
N SER A 44 -12.29 -17.18 0.48
CA SER A 44 -11.62 -18.17 1.32
C SER A 44 -10.38 -17.62 2.02
N LEU A 45 -9.57 -16.80 1.33
CA LEU A 45 -8.42 -16.12 1.92
C LEU A 45 -8.88 -15.02 2.89
N ALA A 46 -9.90 -14.24 2.51
CA ALA A 46 -10.50 -13.22 3.37
C ALA A 46 -11.01 -13.83 4.69
N ALA A 47 -11.68 -14.98 4.63
CA ALA A 47 -12.14 -15.71 5.81
C ALA A 47 -10.97 -16.19 6.69
N LEU A 48 -9.90 -16.71 6.09
CA LEU A 48 -8.72 -17.16 6.82
C LEU A 48 -7.96 -15.99 7.47
N ALA A 49 -7.79 -14.88 6.76
CA ALA A 49 -7.20 -13.66 7.30
C ALA A 49 -7.99 -13.13 8.50
N ARG A 50 -9.32 -13.06 8.41
CA ARG A 50 -10.19 -12.66 9.54
C ARG A 50 -9.99 -13.58 10.76
N LYS A 51 -9.82 -14.89 10.55
CA LYS A 51 -9.51 -15.82 11.63
C LYS A 51 -8.17 -15.48 12.30
N HIS A 52 -7.12 -15.25 11.51
CA HIS A 52 -5.81 -14.85 12.06
C HIS A 52 -5.89 -13.51 12.82
N PHE A 53 -6.69 -12.55 12.35
CA PHE A 53 -6.91 -11.27 13.05
C PHE A 53 -7.59 -11.46 14.39
N ALA A 54 -8.62 -12.31 14.45
CA ALA A 54 -9.31 -12.65 15.69
C ALA A 54 -8.39 -13.38 16.68
N GLU A 55 -7.57 -14.33 16.22
CA GLU A 55 -6.58 -15.03 17.04
C GLU A 55 -5.51 -14.08 17.61
N ALA A 56 -5.09 -13.10 16.80
CA ALA A 56 -4.17 -12.05 17.22
C ALA A 56 -4.83 -10.95 18.09
N ARG A 57 -6.16 -11.03 18.30
CA ARG A 57 -6.98 -10.02 19.00
C ARG A 57 -6.82 -8.62 18.41
N GLN A 58 -6.77 -8.55 17.08
CA GLN A 58 -6.56 -7.30 16.37
C GLN A 58 -7.88 -6.75 15.82
N GLU A 59 -8.35 -5.64 16.39
CA GLU A 59 -9.69 -5.10 16.14
C GLU A 59 -9.70 -3.93 15.16
N ASN A 60 -8.53 -3.36 14.86
CA ASN A 60 -8.36 -2.19 13.99
C ASN A 60 -8.12 -2.56 12.52
N ILE A 61 -8.58 -3.75 12.09
CA ILE A 61 -8.47 -4.22 10.71
C ILE A 61 -9.86 -4.42 10.12
N ARG A 62 -10.11 -3.82 8.95
CA ARG A 62 -11.30 -4.04 8.13
C ARG A 62 -10.91 -4.69 6.80
N VAL A 63 -11.44 -5.89 6.58
CA VAL A 63 -11.31 -6.59 5.28
C VAL A 63 -12.42 -6.13 4.35
N ILE A 64 -12.03 -5.57 3.21
CA ILE A 64 -12.92 -5.25 2.09
C ILE A 64 -12.79 -6.40 1.10
N GLU A 65 -13.84 -7.20 1.01
CA GLU A 65 -13.87 -8.40 0.18
C GLU A 65 -14.48 -8.10 -1.18
N GLY A 66 -13.86 -8.62 -2.24
CA GLY A 66 -14.32 -8.47 -3.62
C GLY A 66 -13.20 -8.12 -4.58
N ASP A 67 -13.53 -8.03 -5.87
CA ASP A 67 -12.58 -7.60 -6.89
C ASP A 67 -12.05 -6.20 -6.56
N ILE A 68 -10.73 -6.05 -6.47
CA ILE A 68 -10.06 -4.78 -6.18
C ILE A 68 -10.40 -3.73 -7.25
N ASP A 69 -10.62 -4.15 -8.50
CA ASP A 69 -11.00 -3.26 -9.59
C ASP A 69 -12.39 -2.65 -9.42
N ILE A 70 -13.23 -3.22 -8.54
CA ILE A 70 -14.56 -2.72 -8.19
C ILE A 70 -14.53 -2.02 -6.82
N THR A 71 -13.96 -2.69 -5.83
CA THR A 71 -14.02 -2.25 -4.42
C THR A 71 -13.10 -1.07 -4.11
N LEU A 72 -11.93 -0.96 -4.76
CA LEU A 72 -11.03 0.18 -4.52
C LEU A 72 -11.63 1.50 -5.03
N PRO A 73 -12.21 1.61 -6.24
CA PRO A 73 -12.95 2.80 -6.64
C PRO A 73 -14.05 3.22 -5.66
N GLU A 74 -14.83 2.28 -5.14
CA GLU A 74 -15.89 2.54 -4.15
C GLU A 74 -15.32 3.07 -2.83
N PHE A 75 -14.19 2.52 -2.38
CA PHE A 75 -13.49 3.02 -1.20
C PHE A 75 -12.93 4.42 -1.41
N VAL A 76 -12.30 4.68 -2.55
CA VAL A 76 -11.78 6.00 -2.94
C VAL A 76 -12.89 7.05 -2.97
N ALA A 77 -14.09 6.69 -3.44
CA ALA A 77 -15.25 7.59 -3.49
C ALA A 77 -15.73 8.06 -2.11
N GLN A 78 -15.37 7.36 -1.03
CA GLN A 78 -15.70 7.78 0.35
C GLN A 78 -14.90 9.00 0.81
N GLY A 79 -13.85 9.41 0.08
CA GLY A 79 -13.09 10.62 0.36
C GLY A 79 -12.19 10.55 1.60
N VAL A 80 -11.95 9.35 2.13
CA VAL A 80 -11.04 9.10 3.26
C VAL A 80 -9.62 9.51 2.86
N LYS A 81 -8.88 10.19 3.76
CA LYS A 81 -7.46 10.49 3.55
C LYS A 81 -6.60 9.34 4.06
N VAL A 82 -5.61 8.93 3.26
CA VAL A 82 -4.76 7.76 3.54
C VAL A 82 -3.34 8.21 3.82
N ASP A 83 -2.80 7.83 4.98
CA ASP A 83 -1.43 8.14 5.37
C ASP A 83 -0.42 7.14 4.77
N TRP A 84 -0.84 5.87 4.64
CA TRP A 84 -0.01 4.80 4.11
C TRP A 84 -0.80 3.92 3.16
N ALA A 85 -0.26 3.64 1.98
CA ALA A 85 -0.81 2.66 1.05
C ALA A 85 0.25 1.60 0.68
N LEU A 86 -0.15 0.34 0.64
CA LEU A 86 0.65 -0.77 0.13
C LEU A 86 -0.07 -1.42 -1.06
N ILE A 87 0.62 -1.55 -2.19
CA ILE A 87 0.18 -2.31 -3.36
C ILE A 87 0.96 -3.62 -3.39
N ASP A 88 0.30 -4.72 -3.04
CA ASP A 88 0.84 -6.10 -3.02
C ASP A 88 -0.17 -7.07 -3.70
N ALA A 89 -0.69 -6.65 -4.85
CA ALA A 89 -1.71 -7.40 -5.59
C ALA A 89 -1.49 -7.33 -7.10
N ASN A 90 -1.88 -8.41 -7.78
CA ASN A 90 -1.88 -8.63 -9.25
C ASN A 90 -0.51 -8.57 -9.96
N HIS A 91 0.47 -7.78 -9.48
CA HIS A 91 1.83 -7.62 -10.02
C HIS A 91 1.91 -7.55 -11.57
N THR A 92 0.93 -6.85 -12.16
CA THR A 92 0.97 -6.47 -13.59
C THR A 92 1.12 -4.97 -13.69
N GLU A 93 1.80 -4.49 -14.73
CA GLU A 93 1.99 -3.06 -14.96
C GLU A 93 0.66 -2.30 -14.97
N ALA A 94 -0.33 -2.81 -15.72
CA ALA A 94 -1.63 -2.18 -15.86
C ALA A 94 -2.41 -2.10 -14.54
N ALA A 95 -2.38 -3.16 -13.72
CA ALA A 95 -3.04 -3.16 -12.42
C ALA A 95 -2.35 -2.22 -11.43
N THR A 96 -1.03 -2.32 -11.30
CA THR A 96 -0.23 -1.48 -10.40
C THR A 96 -0.44 0.00 -10.69
N LEU A 97 -0.38 0.42 -11.95
CA LEU A 97 -0.57 1.83 -12.33
C LEU A 97 -2.03 2.29 -12.14
N ARG A 98 -3.01 1.42 -12.40
CA ARG A 98 -4.42 1.73 -12.10
C ARG A 98 -4.63 1.97 -10.61
N TYR A 99 -4.13 1.08 -9.76
CA TYR A 99 -4.24 1.20 -8.30
C TYR A 99 -3.51 2.41 -7.76
N PHE A 100 -2.29 2.66 -8.24
CA PHE A 100 -1.54 3.87 -7.94
C PHE A 100 -2.35 5.13 -8.25
N ASN A 101 -2.93 5.23 -9.46
CA ASN A 101 -3.72 6.39 -9.87
C ASN A 101 -5.03 6.56 -9.06
N LEU A 102 -5.67 5.46 -8.65
CA LEU A 102 -6.83 5.51 -7.77
C LEU A 102 -6.46 6.00 -6.37
N LEU A 103 -5.39 5.45 -5.79
CA LEU A 103 -4.88 5.82 -4.48
C LEU A 103 -4.43 7.28 -4.44
N LEU A 104 -3.82 7.81 -5.50
CA LEU A 104 -3.44 9.22 -5.59
C LEU A 104 -4.61 10.16 -5.25
N LYS A 105 -5.86 9.82 -5.57
CA LYS A 105 -7.02 10.68 -5.27
C LYS A 105 -7.26 10.89 -3.77
N ILE A 106 -6.80 9.95 -2.94
CA ILE A 106 -6.97 9.95 -1.48
C ILE A 106 -5.67 10.12 -0.68
N LEU A 107 -4.51 10.04 -1.35
CA LEU A 107 -3.21 10.38 -0.77
C LEU A 107 -3.01 11.91 -0.70
N HIS A 108 -2.39 12.36 0.39
CA HIS A 108 -1.97 13.73 0.66
C HIS A 108 -0.44 13.85 0.63
N ASP A 109 0.06 15.06 0.82
CA ASP A 109 1.48 15.40 0.66
C ASP A 109 2.40 14.62 1.61
N THR A 110 1.92 14.24 2.78
CA THR A 110 2.70 13.46 3.76
C THR A 110 2.45 11.96 3.68
N SER A 111 1.62 11.50 2.74
CA SER A 111 1.38 10.07 2.58
C SER A 111 2.62 9.34 2.11
N ILE A 112 2.64 8.03 2.35
CA ILE A 112 3.65 7.11 1.85
C ILE A 112 2.94 6.02 1.05
N LEU A 113 3.45 5.71 -0.15
CA LEU A 113 2.97 4.60 -0.95
C LEU A 113 4.10 3.59 -1.14
N VAL A 114 3.80 2.32 -0.95
CA VAL A 114 4.73 1.20 -1.15
C VAL A 114 4.17 0.28 -2.22
N ILE A 115 5.05 -0.20 -3.10
CA ILE A 115 4.74 -1.20 -4.12
C ILE A 115 5.68 -2.37 -3.87
N ASP A 116 5.13 -3.57 -3.64
CA ASP A 116 5.95 -4.77 -3.47
C ASP A 116 6.37 -5.35 -4.83
N ASP A 117 7.46 -6.10 -4.83
CA ASP A 117 7.96 -6.86 -5.98
C ASP A 117 8.26 -6.00 -7.23
N ILE A 118 8.82 -4.80 -7.04
CA ILE A 118 9.14 -3.85 -8.12
C ILE A 118 10.14 -4.39 -9.18
N HIS A 119 10.94 -5.41 -8.85
CA HIS A 119 11.90 -6.05 -9.76
C HIS A 119 11.48 -7.46 -10.20
N GLN A 120 10.26 -7.90 -9.87
CA GLN A 120 9.82 -9.28 -10.12
C GLN A 120 9.70 -9.61 -11.62
N SER A 121 9.45 -8.61 -12.46
CA SER A 121 9.35 -8.76 -13.91
C SER A 121 9.65 -7.46 -14.65
N PRO A 122 9.95 -7.51 -15.97
CA PRO A 122 10.09 -6.31 -16.79
C PRO A 122 8.85 -5.40 -16.77
N ALA A 123 7.66 -5.96 -16.57
CA ALA A 123 6.42 -5.20 -16.43
C ALA A 123 6.39 -4.42 -15.11
N MET A 124 6.81 -5.03 -13.99
CA MET A 124 6.89 -4.34 -12.70
C MET A 124 8.00 -3.28 -12.67
N GLU A 125 9.13 -3.55 -13.32
CA GLU A 125 10.19 -2.58 -13.58
C GLU A 125 9.67 -1.34 -14.32
N SER A 126 8.87 -1.56 -15.38
CA SER A 126 8.23 -0.50 -16.14
C SER A 126 7.21 0.27 -15.29
N ALA A 127 6.37 -0.43 -14.53
CA ALA A 127 5.41 0.19 -13.62
C ALA A 127 6.11 1.08 -12.58
N TRP A 128 7.20 0.59 -11.98
CA TRP A 128 7.97 1.34 -11.00
C TRP A 128 8.59 2.60 -11.62
N ARG A 129 9.18 2.52 -12.81
CA ARG A 129 9.69 3.70 -13.54
C ARG A 129 8.62 4.74 -13.80
N GLN A 130 7.40 4.32 -14.15
CA GLN A 130 6.29 5.23 -14.36
C GLN A 130 5.84 5.90 -13.06
N VAL A 131 5.81 5.17 -11.94
CA VAL A 131 5.54 5.74 -10.61
C VAL A 131 6.62 6.75 -10.20
N GLN A 132 7.90 6.41 -10.39
CA GLN A 132 9.03 7.33 -10.15
C GLN A 132 8.91 8.62 -10.98
N GLY A 133 8.48 8.51 -12.24
CA GLY A 133 8.30 9.62 -13.17
C GLY A 133 7.10 10.50 -12.89
N HIS A 134 6.11 10.04 -12.10
CA HIS A 134 4.86 10.77 -11.87
C HIS A 134 5.10 12.14 -11.19
N GLU A 135 4.36 13.18 -11.61
CA GLU A 135 4.57 14.57 -11.17
C GLU A 135 4.38 14.77 -9.66
N ARG A 136 3.42 14.05 -9.06
CA ARG A 136 3.15 14.08 -7.62
C ARG A 136 4.21 13.36 -6.79
N VAL A 137 4.97 12.45 -7.38
CA VAL A 137 5.99 11.70 -6.64
C VAL A 137 7.23 12.57 -6.52
N ARG A 138 7.66 12.84 -5.29
CA ARG A 138 8.76 13.76 -4.97
C ARG A 138 10.03 13.03 -4.64
N ALA A 139 9.96 11.91 -3.93
CA ALA A 139 11.13 11.06 -3.75
C ALA A 139 10.73 9.60 -3.86
N THR A 140 11.67 8.76 -4.27
CA THR A 140 11.51 7.32 -4.20
C THR A 140 12.72 6.64 -3.58
N ALA A 141 12.47 5.58 -2.82
CA ALA A 141 13.49 4.68 -2.31
C ALA A 141 13.21 3.27 -2.84
N ASP A 142 14.19 2.69 -3.50
CA ASP A 142 14.16 1.30 -3.95
C ASP A 142 14.94 0.46 -2.94
N LEU A 143 14.23 -0.50 -2.34
CA LEU A 143 14.72 -1.39 -1.30
C LEU A 143 14.99 -2.79 -1.84
N TYR A 144 15.19 -2.93 -3.15
CA TYR A 144 15.32 -4.18 -3.89
C TYR A 144 14.05 -5.05 -3.92
N ARG A 145 13.41 -5.26 -2.76
CA ARG A 145 12.14 -6.00 -2.68
C ARG A 145 10.93 -5.12 -2.98
N CYS A 146 10.93 -3.88 -2.50
CA CYS A 146 9.82 -2.95 -2.68
C CYS A 146 10.32 -1.55 -3.02
N GLY A 147 9.46 -0.78 -3.67
CA GLY A 147 9.64 0.64 -3.92
C GLY A 147 8.77 1.47 -2.98
N ILE A 148 9.35 2.52 -2.38
CA ILE A 148 8.63 3.49 -1.55
C ILE A 148 8.57 4.81 -2.30
N ALA A 149 7.39 5.39 -2.43
CA ALA A 149 7.14 6.70 -3.02
C ALA A 149 6.65 7.70 -1.96
N PHE A 150 7.23 8.90 -2.00
CA PHE A 150 6.91 10.03 -1.12
C PHE A 150 6.37 11.19 -1.94
N PHE A 151 5.39 11.93 -1.38
CA PHE A 151 4.68 12.99 -2.09
C PHE A 151 4.97 14.41 -1.56
N SER A 152 5.77 14.54 -0.51
CA SER A 152 5.93 15.81 0.20
C SER A 152 6.60 16.86 -0.69
N PRO A 153 6.00 18.05 -0.88
CA PRO A 153 6.56 19.11 -1.71
C PRO A 153 7.87 19.67 -1.14
N LEU A 154 8.15 19.41 0.14
CA LEU A 154 9.41 19.76 0.80
C LEU A 154 10.60 18.92 0.33
N LEU A 155 10.34 17.77 -0.32
CA LEU A 155 11.38 16.91 -0.87
C LEU A 155 11.75 17.32 -2.29
N ASN A 156 13.06 17.36 -2.57
CA ASN A 156 13.56 17.48 -3.95
C ASN A 156 13.27 16.20 -4.73
N LYS A 157 13.07 16.32 -6.05
CA LYS A 157 12.93 15.17 -6.95
C LYS A 157 14.19 14.33 -6.88
N GLN A 158 14.11 13.15 -6.27
CA GLN A 158 15.25 12.25 -6.11
C GLN A 158 14.83 10.78 -6.07
N HIS A 159 15.77 9.92 -6.45
CA HIS A 159 15.63 8.48 -6.39
C HIS A 159 16.86 7.89 -5.71
N VAL A 160 16.63 7.07 -4.68
CA VAL A 160 17.68 6.36 -3.94
C VAL A 160 17.49 4.86 -4.12
N VAL A 161 18.56 4.16 -4.47
CA VAL A 161 18.60 2.69 -4.46
C VAL A 161 19.43 2.26 -3.26
N LEU A 162 18.84 1.52 -2.33
CA LEU A 162 19.61 0.94 -1.24
C LEU A 162 20.45 -0.23 -1.76
N ARG A 163 21.77 -0.07 -1.68
CA ARG A 163 22.73 -1.13 -1.93
C ARG A 163 23.06 -1.78 -0.58
N MET A 164 22.82 -3.08 -0.46
CA MET A 164 23.39 -3.90 0.62
C MET A 164 24.85 -4.23 0.33
#